data_AF-A0A7J6M7A7-F1
#
_entry.id   AF-A0A7J6M7A7-F1
#
_cell.length_a   1.000
_cell.length_b   1.000
_cell.length_c   1.000
_cell.angle_alpha   90.00
_cell.angle_beta   90.00
_cell.angle_gamma   90.00
#
_symmetry.space_group_name_H-M   'P 1'
#
loop_
_entity.id
_entity.type
_entity.pdbx_description
1 polymer ?
#
loop_
_entity_poly.entity_id
_entity_poly.type
_entity_poly.pdbx_seq_one_letter_code
_entity_poly.pdbx_strand_id
1 'polypeptide(L)'
;MANYWRKEKGITLLERLNELRKMVGYFAQHNGYFICDDPKVMKTMFDEFRNNGNYKAELGSSKIADVRDVTLGYDSRNKDKKSTLPMTPDAQMITLYFDNQATVTVRGSGTEPKVKYYCEANDKESMEEAQEKLEVVVNNVIDYFLQPQKYNLGTR
;
A
#
# COMPACT_ATOMS: atom_id res chain seq x y z
N MET A 1 -1.35 -30.19 5.90
CA MET A 1 -2.53 -29.34 6.14
C MET A 1 -3.59 -29.44 5.03
N ALA A 2 -3.24 -29.33 3.74
CA ALA A 2 -4.22 -29.46 2.64
C ALA A 2 -5.04 -30.76 2.67
N ASN A 3 -4.38 -31.89 2.95
CA ASN A 3 -5.03 -33.20 3.01
C ASN A 3 -5.96 -33.40 4.22
N TYR A 4 -5.82 -32.62 5.30
CA TYR A 4 -6.68 -32.74 6.49
C TYR A 4 -8.11 -32.33 6.17
N TRP A 5 -8.31 -31.16 5.54
CA TRP A 5 -9.64 -30.65 5.21
C TRP A 5 -10.38 -31.58 4.24
N ARG A 6 -9.65 -32.09 3.24
CA ARG A 6 -10.23 -33.03 2.28
C ARG A 6 -10.59 -34.38 2.91
N LYS A 7 -9.72 -34.94 3.77
CA LYS A 7 -9.93 -36.25 4.39
C LYS A 7 -10.94 -36.23 5.55
N GLU A 8 -10.84 -35.25 6.44
CA GLU A 8 -11.61 -35.22 7.70
C GLU A 8 -12.92 -34.44 7.59
N LYS A 9 -12.99 -33.46 6.66
CA LYS A 9 -14.15 -32.55 6.53
C LYS A 9 -14.84 -32.65 5.17
N GLY A 10 -14.27 -33.39 4.21
CA GLY A 10 -14.85 -33.57 2.88
C GLY A 10 -14.88 -32.30 2.02
N ILE A 11 -14.22 -31.21 2.45
CA ILE A 11 -14.19 -29.93 1.74
C ILE A 11 -12.83 -29.68 1.09
N THR A 12 -12.85 -28.93 0.00
CA THR A 12 -11.68 -28.40 -0.70
C THR A 12 -11.07 -27.23 0.06
N LEU A 13 -9.80 -26.92 -0.27
CA LEU A 13 -9.15 -25.71 0.24
C LEU A 13 -9.86 -24.43 -0.21
N LEU A 14 -10.46 -24.43 -1.40
CA LEU A 14 -11.20 -23.27 -1.91
C LEU A 14 -12.47 -23.03 -1.09
N GLU A 15 -13.22 -24.08 -0.77
CA GLU A 15 -14.39 -23.98 0.10
C GLU A 15 -13.99 -23.48 1.49
N ARG A 16 -12.91 -24.01 2.07
CA ARG A 16 -12.41 -23.52 3.36
C ARG A 16 -11.98 -22.05 3.30
N LEU A 17 -11.35 -21.61 2.21
CA LEU A 17 -11.01 -20.21 1.99
C LEU A 17 -12.28 -19.33 1.90
N ASN A 18 -13.32 -19.81 1.21
CA ASN A 18 -14.58 -19.09 1.11
C ASN A 18 -15.32 -19.01 2.46
N GLU A 19 -15.26 -20.04 3.29
CA GLU A 19 -15.75 -19.97 4.68
C GLU A 19 -15.00 -18.91 5.49
N LEU A 20 -13.67 -18.87 5.38
CA LEU A 20 -12.85 -17.86 6.06
C LEU A 20 -13.23 -16.46 5.61
N ARG A 21 -13.37 -16.24 4.29
CA ARG A 21 -13.81 -14.95 3.74
C ARG A 21 -15.16 -14.50 4.29
N LYS A 22 -16.13 -15.42 4.42
CA LYS A 22 -17.43 -15.11 5.05
C LYS A 22 -17.31 -14.71 6.53
N MET A 23 -16.30 -15.21 7.24
CA MET A 23 -16.10 -14.89 8.66
C MET A 23 -15.32 -13.60 8.90
N VAL A 24 -14.29 -13.33 8.08
CA VAL A 24 -13.36 -12.20 8.32
C VAL A 24 -13.44 -11.08 7.28
N GLY A 25 -14.23 -11.27 6.23
CA GLY A 25 -14.31 -10.38 5.08
C GLY A 25 -13.42 -10.81 3.91
N TYR A 26 -13.55 -10.06 2.82
CA TYR A 26 -12.82 -10.22 1.58
C TYR A 26 -11.71 -9.18 1.51
N PHE A 27 -10.53 -9.61 1.09
CA PHE A 27 -9.32 -8.79 1.04
C PHE A 27 -8.80 -8.78 -0.40
N ALA A 28 -8.79 -7.60 -1.00
CA ALA A 28 -8.20 -7.34 -2.29
C ALA A 28 -6.78 -6.79 -2.09
N GLN A 29 -5.88 -7.14 -3.02
CA GLN A 29 -4.52 -6.62 -3.04
C GLN A 29 -4.13 -6.25 -4.46
N HIS A 30 -3.33 -5.19 -4.60
CA HIS A 30 -2.74 -4.76 -5.85
C HIS A 30 -1.31 -4.30 -5.58
N ASN A 31 -0.35 -5.16 -5.89
CA ASN A 31 1.05 -4.92 -5.59
C ASN A 31 1.85 -4.83 -6.87
N GLY A 32 2.81 -3.92 -6.92
CA GLY A 32 3.63 -3.72 -8.10
C GLY A 32 4.94 -3.02 -7.78
N TYR A 33 5.69 -2.74 -8.83
CA TYR A 33 6.91 -1.97 -8.74
C TYR A 33 7.20 -1.26 -10.06
N PHE A 34 7.96 -0.18 -9.96
CA PHE A 34 8.66 0.41 -11.09
C PHE A 34 10.16 0.31 -10.89
N ILE A 35 10.90 0.29 -12.00
CA ILE A 35 12.35 0.42 -12.00
C ILE A 35 12.69 1.90 -11.80
N CYS A 36 13.59 2.16 -10.85
CA CYS A 36 14.13 3.47 -10.54
C CYS A 36 15.64 3.30 -10.31
N ASP A 37 16.42 3.51 -11.38
CA ASP A 37 17.86 3.28 -11.39
C ASP A 37 18.65 4.38 -10.67
N ASP A 38 18.08 5.56 -10.50
CA ASP A 38 18.71 6.69 -9.82
C ASP A 38 18.15 6.88 -8.39
N PRO A 39 18.97 6.60 -7.34
CA PRO A 39 18.59 6.86 -5.96
C PRO A 39 18.23 8.32 -5.67
N LYS A 40 18.77 9.28 -6.45
CA LYS A 40 18.41 10.70 -6.31
C LYS A 40 16.99 10.96 -6.78
N VAL A 41 16.55 10.33 -7.87
CA VAL A 41 15.16 10.42 -8.35
C VAL A 41 14.22 9.83 -7.31
N MET A 42 14.55 8.67 -6.74
CA MET A 42 13.79 8.07 -5.63
C MET A 42 13.67 9.06 -4.47
N LYS A 43 14.78 9.65 -4.02
CA LYS A 43 14.79 10.61 -2.92
C LYS A 43 13.92 11.83 -3.25
N THR A 44 14.07 12.42 -4.43
CA THR A 44 13.28 13.57 -4.88
C THR A 44 11.79 13.25 -4.89
N MET A 45 11.38 12.11 -5.45
CA MET A 45 9.97 11.70 -5.48
C MET A 45 9.35 11.62 -4.09
N PHE A 46 10.04 10.99 -3.13
CA PHE A 46 9.57 10.91 -1.75
C PHE A 46 9.59 12.27 -1.03
N ASP A 47 10.63 13.07 -1.24
CA ASP A 47 10.75 14.40 -0.60
C ASP A 47 9.69 15.38 -1.11
N GLU A 48 9.38 15.35 -2.41
CA GLU A 48 8.29 16.13 -3.00
C GLU A 48 6.94 15.71 -2.41
N PHE A 49 6.71 14.41 -2.22
CA PHE A 49 5.48 13.93 -1.60
C PHE A 49 5.36 14.36 -0.12
N ARG A 50 6.48 14.32 0.62
CA ARG A 50 6.54 14.81 2.01
C ARG A 50 6.24 16.28 2.12
N ASN A 51 6.58 17.08 1.10
CA ASN A 51 6.31 18.52 1.06
C ASN A 51 6.69 19.23 2.38
N ASN A 52 7.91 19.01 2.84
CA ASN A 52 8.44 19.52 4.12
C ASN A 52 7.57 19.17 5.35
N GLY A 53 6.97 17.98 5.36
CA GLY A 53 6.10 17.48 6.43
C GLY A 53 4.63 17.88 6.29
N ASN A 54 4.28 18.66 5.26
CA ASN A 54 2.92 19.05 4.95
C ASN A 54 2.32 18.12 3.88
N TYR A 55 2.14 16.86 4.27
CA TYR A 55 1.62 15.79 3.42
C TYR A 55 0.26 16.18 2.80
N LYS A 56 0.03 15.73 1.56
CA LYS A 56 -1.24 15.93 0.86
C LYS A 56 -2.39 15.25 1.62
N ALA A 57 -3.53 15.93 1.70
CA ALA A 57 -4.77 15.37 2.28
C ALA A 57 -5.55 14.49 1.28
N GLU A 58 -5.20 14.52 0.01
CA GLU A 58 -5.84 13.73 -1.05
C GLU A 58 -4.89 13.50 -2.23
N LEU A 59 -5.15 12.43 -2.97
CA LEU A 59 -4.53 12.11 -4.26
C LEU A 59 -5.66 11.88 -5.26
N GLY A 60 -5.80 12.76 -6.25
CA GLY A 60 -6.94 12.74 -7.17
C GLY A 60 -8.25 12.80 -6.41
N SER A 61 -9.10 11.77 -6.58
CA SER A 61 -10.37 11.61 -5.87
C SER A 61 -10.26 10.88 -4.52
N SER A 62 -9.09 10.31 -4.19
CA SER A 62 -8.89 9.51 -2.99
C SER A 62 -8.40 10.36 -1.81
N LYS A 63 -9.18 10.43 -0.74
CA LYS A 63 -8.81 11.19 0.47
C LYS A 63 -7.90 10.37 1.38
N ILE A 64 -6.80 10.99 1.79
CA ILE A 64 -5.87 10.42 2.75
C ILE A 64 -6.37 10.76 4.15
N ALA A 65 -6.77 9.74 4.91
CA ALA A 65 -7.14 9.87 6.31
C ALA A 65 -5.88 10.05 7.17
N ASP A 66 -4.84 9.26 6.90
CA ASP A 66 -3.62 9.25 7.70
C ASP A 66 -2.37 8.89 6.89
N VAL A 67 -1.22 9.32 7.40
CA VAL A 67 0.10 9.04 6.85
C VAL A 67 1.03 8.53 7.94
N ARG A 68 1.73 7.44 7.65
CA ARG A 68 2.89 6.98 8.39
C ARG A 68 4.11 7.07 7.49
N ASP A 69 5.14 7.77 7.93
CA ASP A 69 6.43 7.82 7.27
C ASP A 69 7.49 7.28 8.25
N VAL A 70 7.89 6.02 8.06
CA VAL A 70 8.90 5.42 8.93
C VAL A 70 10.31 5.89 8.59
N THR A 71 10.52 6.55 7.45
CA THR A 71 11.79 7.21 7.13
C THR A 71 12.04 8.39 8.06
N LEU A 72 10.99 9.15 8.38
CA LEU A 72 11.05 10.28 9.33
C LEU A 72 10.57 9.94 10.75
N GLY A 73 10.13 8.71 10.98
CA GLY A 73 9.56 8.31 12.27
C GLY A 73 8.25 9.03 12.59
N TYR A 74 7.46 9.38 11.57
CA TYR A 74 6.20 10.12 11.66
C TYR A 74 4.99 9.19 11.52
N ASP A 75 3.93 9.42 12.30
CA ASP A 75 2.62 8.75 12.13
C ASP A 75 1.49 9.68 12.57
N SER A 76 0.65 10.11 11.64
CA SER A 76 -0.42 11.08 11.90
C SER A 76 -1.50 10.55 12.86
N ARG A 77 -1.65 9.24 13.00
CA ARG A 77 -2.65 8.61 13.88
C ARG A 77 -2.31 8.73 15.35
N ASN A 78 -1.03 8.89 15.66
CA ASN A 78 -0.57 8.99 17.03
C ASN A 78 -0.67 10.44 17.52
N LYS A 79 -1.02 10.61 18.78
CA LYS A 79 -1.22 11.94 19.40
C LYS A 79 0.05 12.80 19.36
N ASP A 80 1.21 12.18 19.52
CA ASP A 80 2.52 12.82 19.48
C ASP A 80 3.14 12.88 18.07
N LYS A 81 2.40 12.40 17.06
CA LYS A 81 2.81 12.31 15.65
C LYS A 81 4.05 11.46 15.40
N LYS A 82 4.41 10.55 16.32
CA LYS A 82 5.57 9.66 16.18
C LYS A 82 5.16 8.26 15.77
N SER A 83 5.92 7.65 14.88
CA SER A 83 5.77 6.24 14.51
C SER A 83 6.14 5.32 15.67
N THR A 84 5.33 4.29 15.92
CA THR A 84 5.67 3.19 16.84
C THR A 84 6.68 2.23 16.23
N LEU A 85 6.83 2.22 14.91
CA LEU A 85 7.86 1.46 14.21
C LEU A 85 9.19 2.23 14.25
N PRO A 86 10.34 1.52 14.32
CA PRO A 86 11.66 2.15 14.28
C PRO A 86 11.86 3.03 13.05
N MET A 87 12.50 4.18 13.25
CA MET A 87 12.88 5.06 12.16
C MET A 87 13.91 4.40 11.25
N THR A 88 13.70 4.47 9.93
CA THR A 88 14.58 3.88 8.91
C THR A 88 14.91 4.92 7.83
N PRO A 89 15.86 5.84 8.08
CA PRO A 89 16.15 6.99 7.22
C PRO A 89 16.53 6.65 5.77
N ASP A 90 17.09 5.47 5.55
CA ASP A 90 17.55 5.04 4.22
C ASP A 90 16.51 4.18 3.46
N ALA A 91 15.37 3.85 4.08
CA ALA A 91 14.43 2.88 3.52
C ALA A 91 13.40 3.47 2.55
N GLN A 92 13.21 4.79 2.57
CA GLN A 92 12.15 5.52 1.84
C GLN A 92 10.81 4.78 1.86
N MET A 93 10.09 4.83 2.99
CA MET A 93 8.86 4.05 3.18
C MET A 93 7.75 4.92 3.79
N ILE A 94 6.68 5.08 3.01
CA ILE A 94 5.48 5.83 3.39
C ILE A 94 4.26 4.91 3.24
N THR A 95 3.45 4.84 4.28
CA THR A 95 2.13 4.20 4.27
C THR A 95 1.04 5.26 4.34
N LEU A 96 0.13 5.22 3.38
CA LEU A 96 -1.06 6.04 3.29
C LEU A 96 -2.28 5.21 3.70
N TYR A 97 -3.12 5.77 4.55
CA TYR A 97 -4.40 5.21 4.94
C TYR A 97 -5.49 6.10 4.34
N PHE A 98 -6.39 5.51 3.57
CA PHE A 98 -7.46 6.22 2.89
C PHE A 98 -8.78 6.11 3.65
N ASP A 99 -9.68 7.06 3.45
CA ASP A 99 -11.00 7.10 4.11
C ASP A 99 -11.89 5.89 3.75
N ASN A 100 -11.72 5.34 2.56
CA ASN A 100 -12.37 4.12 2.10
C ASN A 100 -11.76 2.81 2.67
N GLN A 101 -10.90 2.92 3.69
CA GLN A 101 -10.18 1.83 4.36
C GLN A 101 -9.09 1.15 3.50
N ALA A 102 -8.80 1.64 2.30
CA ALA A 102 -7.63 1.18 1.56
C ALA A 102 -6.34 1.63 2.27
N THR A 103 -5.31 0.80 2.19
CA THR A 103 -3.97 1.10 2.69
C THR A 103 -2.96 0.90 1.57
N VAL A 104 -2.06 1.87 1.39
CA VAL A 104 -1.00 1.80 0.39
C VAL A 104 0.34 2.08 1.02
N THR A 105 1.29 1.14 0.90
CA THR A 105 2.68 1.35 1.30
C THR A 105 3.57 1.46 0.07
N VAL A 106 4.20 2.62 -0.09
CA VAL A 106 5.23 2.86 -1.11
C VAL A 106 6.59 2.78 -0.45
N ARG A 107 7.51 2.01 -1.06
CA ARG A 107 8.83 1.72 -0.49
C ARG A 107 9.93 1.70 -1.55
N GLY A 108 11.06 2.35 -1.26
CA GLY A 108 12.32 2.10 -1.95
C GLY A 108 12.88 0.71 -1.62
N SER A 109 13.30 -0.04 -2.64
CA SER A 109 14.04 -1.29 -2.42
C SER A 109 15.49 -0.95 -2.08
N GLY A 110 15.97 -1.38 -0.91
CA GLY A 110 17.34 -1.09 -0.47
C GLY A 110 18.44 -1.83 -1.25
N THR A 111 18.07 -2.89 -1.98
CA THR A 111 19.02 -3.76 -2.71
C THR A 111 18.72 -3.87 -4.20
N GLU A 112 17.62 -3.30 -4.68
CA GLU A 112 17.22 -3.34 -6.09
C GLU A 112 16.86 -1.92 -6.54
N PRO A 113 17.12 -1.53 -7.80
CA PRO A 113 16.72 -0.22 -8.33
C PRO A 113 15.20 -0.18 -8.59
N LYS A 114 14.39 -0.32 -7.53
CA LYS A 114 12.94 -0.47 -7.61
C LYS A 114 12.24 0.36 -6.55
N VAL A 115 11.17 1.05 -6.95
CA VAL A 115 10.13 1.51 -6.03
C VAL A 115 9.02 0.47 -6.05
N LYS A 116 8.69 -0.09 -4.89
CA LYS A 116 7.62 -1.07 -4.72
C LYS A 116 6.43 -0.38 -4.08
N TYR A 117 5.22 -0.77 -4.49
CA TYR A 117 4.00 -0.34 -3.85
C TYR A 117 3.15 -1.56 -3.52
N TYR A 118 2.58 -1.55 -2.31
CA TYR A 118 1.71 -2.59 -1.79
C TYR A 118 0.39 -1.95 -1.44
N CYS A 119 -0.68 -2.35 -2.11
CA CYS A 119 -2.00 -1.80 -1.90
C CYS A 119 -2.94 -2.91 -1.43
N GLU A 120 -3.72 -2.64 -0.40
CA GLU A 120 -4.75 -3.54 0.10
C GLU A 120 -6.01 -2.77 0.46
N ALA A 121 -7.16 -3.42 0.26
CA ALA A 121 -8.44 -2.96 0.77
C ALA A 121 -9.27 -4.19 1.14
N ASN A 122 -10.26 -3.99 2.02
CA ASN A 122 -11.16 -5.04 2.40
C ASN A 122 -12.62 -4.60 2.35
N ASP A 123 -13.49 -5.58 2.21
CA ASP A 123 -14.93 -5.42 2.30
C ASP A 123 -15.55 -6.63 3.00
N LYS A 124 -16.67 -6.42 3.71
CA LYS A 124 -17.32 -7.50 4.46
C LYS A 124 -18.20 -8.38 3.58
N GLU A 125 -18.74 -7.81 2.50
CA GLU A 125 -19.80 -8.40 1.72
C GLU A 125 -19.26 -9.13 0.48
N SER A 126 -18.30 -8.53 -0.24
CA SER A 126 -17.80 -9.14 -1.49
C SER A 126 -16.35 -8.81 -1.84
N MET A 127 -15.75 -9.66 -2.69
CA MET A 127 -14.42 -9.42 -3.26
C MET A 127 -14.43 -8.27 -4.27
N GLU A 128 -15.52 -8.12 -5.03
CA GLU A 128 -15.68 -7.11 -6.07
C GLU A 128 -15.64 -5.69 -5.47
N GLU A 129 -16.39 -5.46 -4.39
CA GLU A 129 -16.38 -4.20 -3.64
C GLU A 129 -14.99 -3.86 -3.07
N ALA A 130 -14.27 -4.87 -2.57
CA ALA A 130 -12.91 -4.68 -2.09
C ALA A 130 -11.96 -4.28 -3.25
N GLN A 131 -12.15 -4.84 -4.45
CA GLN A 131 -11.35 -4.53 -5.64
C GLN A 131 -11.65 -3.13 -6.19
N GLU A 132 -12.92 -2.75 -6.31
CA GLU A 132 -13.33 -1.42 -6.81
C GLU A 132 -12.78 -0.29 -5.94
N LYS A 133 -12.88 -0.43 -4.60
CA LYS A 133 -12.29 0.53 -3.65
C LYS A 133 -10.78 0.68 -3.85
N LEU A 134 -10.11 -0.41 -4.18
CA LEU A 134 -8.65 -0.45 -4.30
C LEU A 134 -8.18 0.13 -5.63
N GLU A 135 -8.88 -0.13 -6.72
CA GLU A 135 -8.48 0.26 -8.08
C GLU A 135 -8.33 1.78 -8.21
N VAL A 136 -9.31 2.55 -7.73
CA VAL A 136 -9.27 4.01 -7.77
C VAL A 136 -8.08 4.54 -6.97
N VAL A 137 -7.83 3.98 -5.79
CA VAL A 137 -6.72 4.37 -4.91
C VAL A 137 -5.38 4.06 -5.55
N VAL A 138 -5.23 2.89 -6.17
CA VAL A 138 -4.00 2.47 -6.86
C VAL A 138 -3.68 3.45 -7.99
N ASN A 139 -4.65 3.76 -8.84
CA ASN A 139 -4.47 4.68 -9.96
C ASN A 139 -4.06 6.08 -9.46
N ASN A 140 -4.75 6.60 -8.44
CA ASN A 140 -4.40 7.89 -7.86
C ASN A 140 -3.00 7.90 -7.21
N VAL A 141 -2.56 6.81 -6.57
CA VAL A 141 -1.19 6.71 -6.05
C VAL A 141 -0.17 6.70 -7.20
N ILE A 142 -0.45 5.97 -8.27
CA ILE A 142 0.44 5.93 -9.44
C ILE A 142 0.54 7.33 -10.07
N ASP A 143 -0.59 7.99 -10.29
CA ASP A 143 -0.66 9.25 -11.03
C ASP A 143 -0.19 10.47 -10.23
N TYR A 144 -0.39 10.48 -8.91
CA TYR A 144 -0.11 11.66 -8.08
C TYR A 144 1.05 11.49 -7.10
N PHE A 145 1.46 10.26 -6.76
CA PHE A 145 2.65 10.01 -5.94
C PHE A 145 3.79 9.48 -6.81
N LEU A 146 3.64 8.30 -7.41
CA LEU A 146 4.73 7.64 -8.13
C LEU A 146 5.10 8.34 -9.45
N GLN A 147 4.14 9.00 -10.11
CA GLN A 147 4.29 9.78 -11.34
C GLN A 147 5.34 9.20 -12.32
N PRO A 148 5.16 7.96 -12.84
CA PRO A 148 6.20 7.26 -13.60
C PRO A 148 6.80 8.06 -14.76
N GLN A 149 5.97 8.82 -15.47
CA GLN A 149 6.37 9.62 -16.62
C GLN A 149 7.22 10.82 -16.20
N LYS A 150 6.90 11.46 -15.07
CA LYS A 150 7.66 12.60 -14.53
C LYS A 150 9.05 12.16 -14.06
N TYR A 151 9.11 11.04 -13.35
CA TYR A 151 10.35 10.54 -12.76
C TYR A 151 11.08 9.52 -13.66
N ASN A 152 10.63 9.34 -14.90
CA ASN A 152 11.19 8.38 -15.86
C ASN A 152 11.34 6.97 -15.28
N LEU A 153 10.31 6.50 -14.55
CA LEU A 153 10.28 5.17 -13.96
C LEU A 153 9.96 4.12 -15.02
N GLY A 154 10.74 3.05 -15.05
CA GLY A 154 10.60 1.97 -16.02
C GLY A 154 9.59 0.91 -15.59
N THR A 155 8.97 0.26 -16.58
CA THR A 155 8.24 -1.01 -16.41
C THR A 155 9.04 -2.14 -17.07
N ARG A 156 8.89 -3.37 -16.59
CA ARG A 156 9.41 -4.55 -17.30
C ARG A 156 8.37 -5.12 -18.25
#